data_AF-A0A6L9W584-F1
#
_entry.id   AF-A0A6L9W584-F1
#
_cell.length_a   1.000
_cell.length_b   1.000
_cell.length_c   1.000
_cell.angle_alpha   90.00
_cell.angle_beta   90.00
_cell.angle_gamma   90.00
#
_symmetry.space_group_name_H-M   'P 1'
#
loop_
_entity.id
_entity.type
_entity.pdbx_description
1 polymer ?
#
loop_
_entity_poly.entity_id
_entity_poly.type
_entity_poly.pdbx_seq_one_letter_code
_entity_poly.pdbx_strand_id
1 'polypeptide(L)'
;MTVMALPAHGHWAEDARGEGRSIRVSTHVEKGLVNLSLWRGETCVGTARLSPEDAAGVVAGLSDGLAAMAVRPRIVSPEAARVADLEARLARLEHQGQPLWRRAADAVTGWGVRAAVRSAVSPRR
;
A
#
# COMPACT_ATOMS: atom_id res chain seq x y z
N MET A 1 -5.59 17.18 41.07
CA MET A 1 -5.83 16.18 40.00
C MET A 1 -4.60 16.15 39.12
N THR A 2 -3.84 15.07 39.15
CA THR A 2 -2.64 14.94 38.31
C THR A 2 -3.03 14.20 37.04
N VAL A 3 -3.05 14.92 35.91
CA VAL A 3 -3.23 14.31 34.59
C VAL A 3 -1.88 13.78 34.14
N MET A 4 -1.74 12.46 34.04
CA MET A 4 -0.59 11.87 33.36
C MET A 4 -0.81 11.98 31.86
N ALA A 5 0.08 12.71 31.18
CA ALA A 5 0.13 12.72 29.72
C ALA A 5 0.25 11.28 29.21
N LEU A 6 -0.67 10.91 28.34
CA LEU A 6 -0.66 9.64 27.64
C LEU A 6 0.62 9.59 26.80
N PRO A 7 1.42 8.50 26.85
CA PRO A 7 2.63 8.41 26.05
C PRO A 7 2.29 8.64 24.57
N ALA A 8 3.10 9.47 23.91
CA ALA A 8 2.85 10.05 22.58
C ALA A 8 2.69 9.03 21.43
N HIS A 9 2.95 7.75 21.71
CA HIS A 9 2.95 6.66 20.72
C HIS A 9 2.03 5.52 21.17
N GLY A 10 0.80 5.87 21.55
CA GLY A 10 -0.23 4.88 21.82
C GLY A 10 -0.91 4.43 20.53
N HIS A 11 -0.81 3.14 20.19
CA HIS A 11 -1.59 2.58 19.07
C HIS A 11 -2.89 1.99 19.62
N TRP A 12 -4.01 2.32 18.98
CA TRP A 12 -5.32 1.74 19.28
C TRP A 12 -5.74 0.79 18.17
N ALA A 13 -6.39 -0.31 18.56
CA ALA A 13 -7.03 -1.24 17.65
C ALA A 13 -8.44 -1.56 18.17
N GLU A 14 -9.44 -1.42 17.31
CA GLU A 14 -10.82 -1.73 17.63
C GLU A 14 -11.06 -3.25 17.67
N ASP A 15 -11.91 -3.70 18.57
CA ASP A 15 -12.34 -5.10 18.61
C ASP A 15 -13.46 -5.33 17.58
N ALA A 16 -13.31 -6.38 16.77
CA ALA A 16 -14.25 -6.72 15.71
C ALA A 16 -15.70 -6.98 16.17
N ARG A 17 -15.93 -7.36 17.44
CA ARG A 17 -17.30 -7.54 17.96
C ARG A 17 -17.95 -6.20 18.35
N GLY A 18 -17.20 -5.09 18.34
CA GLY A 18 -17.68 -3.76 18.69
C GLY A 18 -17.93 -3.57 20.18
N GLU A 19 -18.97 -2.79 20.50
CA GLU A 19 -19.40 -2.42 21.86
C GLU A 19 -18.41 -1.51 22.61
N GLY A 20 -17.71 -0.66 21.86
CA GLY A 20 -16.69 0.24 22.39
C GLY A 20 -15.50 -0.50 22.99
N ARG A 21 -15.25 -1.76 22.59
CA ARG A 21 -14.10 -2.53 23.06
C ARG A 21 -12.92 -2.31 22.13
N SER A 22 -11.77 -2.04 22.73
CA SER A 22 -10.55 -1.77 21.99
C SER A 22 -9.32 -2.17 22.79
N ILE A 23 -8.23 -2.37 22.09
CA ILE A 23 -6.91 -2.63 22.66
C ILE A 23 -6.07 -1.40 22.44
N ARG A 24 -5.28 -1.05 23.44
CA ARG A 24 -4.28 -0.01 23.34
C ARG A 24 -2.91 -0.51 23.73
N VAL A 25 -1.95 -0.25 22.84
CA VAL A 25 -0.52 -0.43 23.10
C VAL A 25 0.06 0.89 23.60
N SER A 26 0.89 0.84 24.64
CA SER A 26 1.61 2.02 25.14
C SER A 26 3.00 1.63 25.61
N THR A 27 4.02 2.36 25.16
CA THR A 27 5.42 2.07 25.46
C THR A 27 5.93 2.93 26.60
N HIS A 28 6.63 2.32 27.54
CA HIS A 28 7.31 2.98 28.65
C HIS A 28 8.82 2.72 28.54
N VAL A 29 9.50 3.52 27.72
CA VAL A 29 10.93 3.34 27.39
C VAL A 29 11.79 3.29 28.65
N GLU A 30 11.60 4.22 29.57
CA GLU A 30 12.36 4.30 30.83
C GLU A 30 12.22 3.06 31.72
N LYS A 31 11.14 2.31 31.56
CA LYS A 31 10.87 1.09 32.32
C LYS A 31 11.20 -0.17 31.53
N GLY A 32 11.55 -0.06 30.25
CA GLY A 32 11.74 -1.19 29.35
C GLY A 32 10.48 -2.06 29.20
N LEU A 33 9.29 -1.44 29.25
CA LEU A 33 8.01 -2.17 29.23
C LEU A 33 7.09 -1.69 28.11
N VAL A 34 6.30 -2.64 27.59
CA VAL A 34 5.16 -2.36 26.71
C VAL A 34 3.88 -2.78 27.44
N ASN A 35 2.93 -1.86 27.54
CA ASN A 35 1.62 -2.15 28.10
C ASN A 35 0.63 -2.45 26.97
N LEU A 36 -0.05 -3.60 27.08
CA LEU A 36 -1.24 -3.93 26.32
C LEU A 36 -2.44 -3.82 27.24
N SER A 37 -3.33 -2.88 26.96
CA SER A 37 -4.52 -2.61 27.78
C SER A 37 -5.80 -2.86 27.00
N LEU A 38 -6.77 -3.50 27.65
CA LEU A 38 -8.11 -3.74 27.12
C LEU A 38 -9.06 -2.68 27.68
N TRP A 39 -9.84 -2.08 26.79
CA TRP A 39 -10.76 -1.00 27.11
C TRP A 39 -12.20 -1.38 26.76
N ARG A 40 -13.15 -0.78 27.48
CA ARG A 40 -14.58 -0.76 27.17
C ARG A 40 -15.09 0.67 27.35
N GLY A 41 -15.42 1.32 26.25
CA GLY A 41 -15.61 2.77 26.21
C GLY A 41 -14.36 3.47 26.74
N GLU A 42 -14.54 4.36 27.71
CA GLU A 42 -13.44 5.11 28.33
C GLU A 42 -12.81 4.39 29.54
N THR A 43 -13.22 3.16 29.84
CA THR A 43 -12.74 2.41 31.01
C THR A 43 -11.73 1.34 30.62
N CYS A 44 -10.54 1.37 31.22
CA CYS A 44 -9.59 0.27 31.13
C CYS A 44 -10.06 -0.89 32.02
N VAL A 45 -10.30 -2.06 31.42
CA VAL A 45 -10.82 -3.25 32.09
C VAL A 45 -9.75 -4.33 32.30
N GLY A 46 -8.55 -4.14 31.77
CA GLY A 46 -7.42 -5.04 31.99
C GLY A 46 -6.12 -4.50 31.40
N THR A 47 -4.98 -4.86 31.99
CA THR A 47 -3.66 -4.47 31.47
C THR A 47 -2.65 -5.59 31.69
N ALA A 48 -1.94 -5.93 30.61
CA ALA A 48 -0.74 -6.74 30.63
C ALA A 48 0.49 -5.82 30.48
N ARG A 49 1.53 -6.07 31.27
CA ARG A 49 2.84 -5.40 31.17
C ARG A 49 3.82 -6.42 30.65
N LEU A 50 4.37 -6.18 29.46
CA LEU A 50 5.21 -7.13 28.76
C LEU A 50 6.66 -6.63 28.76
N SER A 51 7.59 -7.57 28.93
CA SER A 51 8.99 -7.36 28.60
C SER A 51 9.16 -7.18 27.08
N PRO A 52 10.30 -6.67 26.59
CA PRO A 52 10.54 -6.58 25.15
C PRO A 52 10.50 -7.95 24.44
N GLU A 53 10.97 -9.01 25.11
CA GLU A 53 10.94 -10.38 24.59
C GLU A 53 9.51 -10.90 24.46
N ASP A 54 8.70 -10.76 25.51
CA ASP A 54 7.30 -11.19 25.47
C ASP A 54 6.48 -10.38 24.45
N ALA A 55 6.74 -9.07 24.36
CA ALA A 55 6.11 -8.22 23.35
C ALA A 55 6.49 -8.65 21.93
N ALA A 56 7.75 -9.02 21.69
CA ALA A 56 8.17 -9.59 20.41
C ALA A 56 7.47 -10.92 20.11
N GLY A 57 7.26 -11.77 21.12
CA GLY A 57 6.46 -13.00 20.99
C GLY A 57 5.00 -12.73 20.58
N VAL A 58 4.37 -11.70 21.15
CA VAL A 58 3.01 -11.27 20.73
C VAL A 58 3.01 -10.80 19.28
N VAL A 59 4.01 -10.00 18.87
CA VAL A 59 4.14 -9.55 17.48
C VAL A 59 4.31 -10.73 16.53
N ALA A 60 5.16 -11.69 16.86
CA ALA A 60 5.35 -12.90 16.06
C ALA A 60 4.04 -13.67 15.90
N GLY A 61 3.30 -13.92 16.98
CA GLY A 61 2.00 -14.59 16.92
C GLY A 61 0.96 -13.83 16.07
N LEU A 62 0.96 -12.49 16.12
CA LEU A 62 0.11 -11.67 15.24
C LEU A 62 0.51 -11.81 13.78
N SER A 63 1.82 -11.75 13.47
CA SER A 63 2.33 -11.94 12.11
C SER A 63 2.01 -13.31 11.54
N ASP A 64 2.18 -14.38 12.34
CA ASP A 64 1.86 -15.75 11.95
C ASP A 64 0.36 -15.93 11.67
N GLY A 65 -0.50 -15.38 12.54
CA GLY A 65 -1.94 -15.38 12.33
C GLY A 65 -2.36 -14.64 11.06
N LEU A 66 -1.76 -13.48 10.79
CA LEU A 66 -1.97 -12.72 9.56
C LEU A 66 -1.52 -13.49 8.32
N ALA A 67 -0.35 -14.14 8.38
CA ALA A 67 0.15 -14.99 7.30
C ALA A 67 -0.80 -16.15 7.01
N ALA A 68 -1.28 -16.86 8.04
CA ALA A 68 -2.24 -17.95 7.90
C ALA A 68 -3.57 -17.48 7.26
N MET A 69 -4.04 -16.28 7.59
CA MET A 69 -5.23 -15.70 6.96
C MET A 69 -4.99 -15.32 5.49
N ALA A 70 -3.79 -14.88 5.13
CA ALA A 70 -3.44 -14.54 3.75
C ALA A 70 -3.32 -15.78 2.84
N VAL A 71 -2.95 -16.94 3.40
CA VAL A 71 -2.92 -18.22 2.66
C VAL A 71 -4.33 -18.70 2.28
N ARG A 72 -5.38 -18.25 2.96
CA ARG A 72 -6.75 -18.52 2.49
C ARG A 72 -6.93 -17.89 1.11
N PRO A 73 -7.26 -18.69 0.07
CA PRO A 73 -7.38 -18.15 -1.27
C PRO A 73 -8.44 -17.06 -1.26
N ARG A 74 -8.01 -15.82 -1.50
CA ARG A 74 -8.95 -14.76 -1.86
C ARG A 74 -9.61 -15.25 -3.15
N ILE A 75 -10.94 -15.28 -3.18
CA ILE A 75 -11.66 -15.48 -4.44
C ILE A 75 -11.39 -14.22 -5.27
N VAL A 76 -10.29 -14.23 -5.99
CA VAL A 76 -10.02 -13.25 -7.03
C VAL A 76 -10.98 -13.61 -8.15
N SER A 77 -11.85 -12.67 -8.55
CA SER A 77 -12.75 -12.97 -9.64
C SER A 77 -11.92 -13.34 -10.89
N PRO A 78 -12.39 -14.25 -11.74
CA PRO A 78 -11.72 -14.56 -13.00
C PRO A 78 -11.45 -13.31 -13.83
N GLU A 79 -12.28 -12.28 -13.67
CA GLU A 79 -12.12 -10.98 -14.32
C GLU A 79 -10.95 -10.17 -13.75
N ALA A 80 -10.78 -10.11 -12.42
CA ALA A 80 -9.64 -9.43 -11.81
C ALA A 80 -8.30 -10.09 -12.20
N ALA A 81 -8.28 -11.42 -12.35
CA ALA A 81 -7.10 -12.12 -12.87
C ALA A 81 -6.79 -11.76 -14.34
N ARG A 82 -7.82 -11.61 -15.17
CA ARG A 82 -7.68 -11.18 -16.57
C ARG A 82 -7.18 -9.74 -16.68
N VAL A 83 -7.68 -8.85 -15.84
CA VAL A 83 -7.23 -7.44 -15.79
C VAL A 83 -5.74 -7.37 -15.43
N ALA A 84 -5.31 -8.11 -14.40
CA ALA A 84 -3.90 -8.15 -14.01
C ALA A 84 -2.98 -8.70 -15.12
N ASP A 85 -3.42 -9.73 -15.87
CA ASP A 85 -2.67 -10.22 -17.04
C ASP A 85 -2.57 -9.16 -18.15
N LEU A 86 -3.65 -8.46 -18.43
CA LEU A 86 -3.69 -7.41 -19.45
C LEU A 86 -2.76 -6.25 -19.08
N GLU A 87 -2.76 -5.80 -17.83
CA GLU A 87 -1.88 -4.75 -17.32
C GLU A 87 -0.41 -5.17 -17.44
N ALA A 88 -0.08 -6.41 -17.05
CA ALA A 88 1.28 -6.94 -17.20
C ALA A 88 1.73 -7.01 -18.66
N ARG A 89 0.82 -7.34 -19.59
CA ARG A 89 1.10 -7.34 -21.03
C ARG A 89 1.30 -5.93 -21.57
N LEU A 90 0.47 -4.96 -21.15
CA LEU A 90 0.61 -3.57 -21.56
C LEU A 90 1.93 -2.98 -21.07
N ALA A 91 2.29 -3.19 -19.80
CA ALA A 91 3.56 -2.74 -19.23
C ALA A 91 4.77 -3.29 -20.00
N ARG A 92 4.70 -4.56 -20.47
CA ARG A 92 5.75 -5.12 -21.33
C ARG A 92 5.86 -4.38 -22.68
N LEU A 93 4.74 -4.06 -23.30
CA LEU A 93 4.73 -3.32 -24.58
C LEU A 93 5.24 -1.89 -24.42
N GLU A 94 4.89 -1.23 -23.31
CA GLU A 94 5.36 0.12 -22.99
C GLU A 94 6.86 0.14 -22.70
N HIS A 95 7.37 -0.83 -21.92
CA HIS A 95 8.78 -0.94 -21.59
C HIS A 95 9.67 -1.25 -22.81
N GLN A 96 9.16 -1.97 -23.81
CA GLN A 96 9.90 -2.28 -25.04
C GLN A 96 10.18 -1.06 -25.94
N GLY A 97 9.70 0.13 -25.58
CA GLY A 97 9.97 1.38 -26.30
C GLY A 97 9.20 1.49 -27.62
N GLN A 98 9.12 2.72 -28.15
CA GLN A 98 8.23 3.06 -29.28
C GLN A 98 8.33 2.04 -30.43
N PRO A 99 7.21 1.39 -30.79
CA PRO A 99 7.22 0.36 -31.81
C PRO A 99 7.61 0.96 -33.17
N LEU A 100 8.30 0.18 -33.99
CA LEU A 100 8.85 0.62 -35.28
C LEU A 100 7.80 1.26 -36.20
N TRP A 101 6.53 0.87 -36.08
CA TRP A 101 5.44 1.48 -36.82
C TRP A 101 5.18 2.95 -36.45
N ARG A 102 5.40 3.38 -35.18
CA ARG A 102 5.31 4.80 -34.80
C ARG A 102 6.44 5.61 -35.44
N ARG A 103 7.66 5.07 -35.47
CA ARG A 103 8.79 5.71 -36.16
C ARG A 103 8.56 5.81 -37.67
N ALA A 104 7.94 4.78 -38.26
CA ALA A 104 7.55 4.81 -39.67
C ALA A 104 6.46 5.86 -39.93
N ALA A 105 5.45 5.96 -39.06
CA ALA A 105 4.40 6.97 -39.14
C ALA A 105 4.97 8.40 -39.02
N ASP A 106 5.87 8.64 -38.07
CA ASP A 106 6.55 9.93 -37.89
C ASP A 106 7.47 10.28 -39.07
N ALA A 107 8.09 9.28 -39.71
CA ALA A 107 8.88 9.48 -40.92
C ALA A 107 8.02 9.87 -42.13
N VAL A 108 6.83 9.28 -42.27
CA VAL A 108 5.87 9.58 -43.34
C VAL A 108 5.24 10.96 -43.14
N THR A 109 4.81 11.31 -41.93
CA THR A 109 4.31 12.66 -41.63
C THR A 109 5.41 13.71 -41.80
N GLY A 110 6.64 13.42 -41.36
CA GLY A 110 7.81 14.26 -41.59
C GLY A 110 8.18 14.43 -43.08
N TRP A 111 7.97 13.39 -43.91
CA TRP A 111 8.15 13.49 -45.36
C TRP A 111 7.08 14.40 -45.99
N GLY A 112 5.82 14.29 -45.57
CA GLY A 112 4.73 15.17 -45.98
C GLY A 112 5.00 16.64 -45.64
N VAL A 113 5.49 16.93 -44.44
CA VAL A 113 5.88 18.28 -44.01
C VAL A 113 7.05 18.82 -44.86
N ARG A 114 8.09 18.01 -45.10
CA ARG A 114 9.23 18.40 -45.96
C ARG A 114 8.84 18.60 -47.43
N ALA A 115 7.88 17.84 -47.95
CA ALA A 115 7.36 18.02 -49.30
C ALA A 115 6.59 19.35 -49.40
N ALA A 116 5.72 19.64 -48.45
CA ALA A 116 4.96 20.89 -48.41
C ALA A 116 5.86 22.13 -48.31
N VAL A 117 6.90 22.09 -47.47
CA VAL A 117 7.87 23.19 -47.34
C VAL A 117 8.66 23.39 -48.65
N ARG A 118 9.08 22.32 -49.33
CA ARG A 118 9.77 22.43 -50.63
C ARG A 118 8.87 23.01 -51.72
N SER A 119 7.59 22.63 -51.74
CA SER A 119 6.62 23.22 -52.67
C SER A 119 6.33 24.70 -52.37
N ALA A 120 6.44 25.14 -51.12
CA ALA A 120 6.26 26.54 -50.72
C ALA A 120 7.50 27.42 -51.00
N VAL A 121 8.71 26.84 -51.02
CA VAL A 121 9.99 27.54 -51.24
C VAL A 121 10.40 27.60 -52.72
N SER A 122 9.70 26.90 -53.62
CA SER A 122 9.98 26.98 -55.06
C SER A 122 9.50 28.34 -55.62
N PRO A 123 10.39 29.25 -56.07
CA PRO A 123 9.95 30.49 -56.69
C PRO A 123 9.37 30.15 -58.07
N ARG A 124 8.19 30.70 -58.38
CA ARG A 124 7.75 30.78 -59.77
C ARG A 124 8.65 31.79 -60.50
N ARG A 125 9.69 31.30 -61.18
CA ARG A 125 10.16 31.68 -62.53
C ARG A 125 11.58 31.18 -62.76
#